data_AF-A0AAW2UGM2-F1
#
_entry.id   AF-A0AAW2UGM2-F1
#
_cell.length_a   1.000
_cell.length_b   1.000
_cell.length_c   1.000
_cell.angle_alpha   90.00
_cell.angle_beta   90.00
_cell.angle_gamma   90.00
#
_symmetry.space_group_name_H-M   'P 1'
#
loop_
_entity.id
_entity.type
_entity.pdbx_description
1 polymer ?
#
loop_
_entity_poly.entity_id
_entity_poly.type
_entity_poly.pdbx_seq_one_letter_code
_entity_poly.pdbx_strand_id
1 'polypeptide(L)'
;MATTVAAVTPPTLTAEASPSVVPPAPEEPQDLTPLTNHQSDTPPQSQELETLTPAVPSPPLFINSISELKGLSAAITAFQECYEDLHNHLDSIKAAILSKVPLETPLGTSSVAPSSLSNLDVCQERMLQKQQQEQNPPKSELEGLCKMMCSRGIRKYLASNLSHLEKLREEVPKALKLAPNPPKLVLECLGKFFLQGSKAFTRNSPMIPAREASILILECFLLMMGMDITNEKDNGVLDIEKAVREEAETAALAWRKRLVFEGGVAKASQIDARGLLLFVACFGVPASFKREDIRDLVIAANAKEIVGVLQKSQTLMKKIPGGAFFSYEFGGHVGLHI
;
A
#
# COMPACT_ATOMS: atom_id res chain seq x y z
N MET A 1 -61.38 32.69 -9.01
CA MET A 1 -62.27 31.73 -9.69
C MET A 1 -61.57 30.38 -9.73
N ALA A 2 -62.27 29.28 -9.45
CA ALA A 2 -61.73 27.93 -9.60
C ALA A 2 -61.73 27.50 -11.07
N THR A 3 -60.94 26.48 -11.44
CA THR A 3 -61.31 25.41 -12.41
C THR A 3 -60.26 24.28 -12.41
N THR A 4 -60.71 23.13 -11.89
CA THR A 4 -60.30 21.71 -12.14
C THR A 4 -58.85 21.24 -12.16
N VAL A 5 -58.63 20.22 -11.31
CA VAL A 5 -57.64 19.14 -11.39
C VAL A 5 -57.96 18.17 -12.54
N ALA A 6 -56.94 17.55 -13.14
CA ALA A 6 -57.07 16.26 -13.84
C ALA A 6 -55.93 15.33 -13.40
N ALA A 7 -56.27 14.19 -12.81
CA ALA A 7 -55.32 13.16 -12.39
C ALA A 7 -55.12 12.13 -13.50
N VAL A 8 -53.91 11.57 -13.61
CA VAL A 8 -53.61 10.44 -14.49
C VAL A 8 -53.18 9.25 -13.64
N THR A 9 -54.04 8.24 -13.57
CA THR A 9 -53.79 6.93 -12.95
C THR A 9 -52.95 6.01 -13.84
N PRO A 10 -52.17 5.08 -13.28
CA PRO A 10 -51.35 4.14 -14.04
C PRO A 10 -52.17 2.94 -14.58
N PRO A 11 -51.79 2.35 -15.73
CA PRO A 11 -52.35 1.08 -16.18
C PRO A 11 -51.76 -0.11 -15.41
N THR A 12 -52.54 -1.20 -15.31
CA THR A 12 -52.23 -2.39 -14.51
C THR A 12 -52.29 -3.66 -15.37
N LEU A 13 -51.29 -4.53 -15.19
CA LEU A 13 -51.22 -5.98 -15.51
C LEU A 13 -51.74 -6.49 -16.87
N THR A 14 -50.80 -7.03 -17.67
CA THR A 14 -50.95 -8.37 -18.27
C THR A 14 -49.68 -9.17 -18.02
N ALA A 15 -49.81 -10.37 -17.47
CA ALA A 15 -48.70 -11.28 -17.26
C ALA A 15 -48.56 -12.23 -18.46
N GLU A 16 -47.37 -12.31 -19.06
CA GLU A 16 -46.99 -13.42 -19.94
C GLU A 16 -45.98 -14.33 -19.23
N ALA A 17 -46.22 -15.63 -19.33
CA ALA A 17 -45.40 -16.65 -18.70
C ALA A 17 -44.35 -17.18 -19.70
N SER A 18 -43.07 -16.92 -19.42
CA SER A 18 -41.97 -17.60 -20.10
C SER A 18 -41.68 -18.96 -19.44
N PRO A 19 -41.55 -20.07 -20.19
CA PRO A 19 -41.32 -21.39 -19.62
C PRO A 19 -39.88 -21.55 -19.12
N SER A 20 -39.72 -22.03 -17.88
CA SER A 20 -38.42 -22.45 -17.35
C SER A 20 -37.96 -23.75 -18.02
N VAL A 21 -36.81 -23.70 -18.71
CA VAL A 21 -36.11 -24.90 -19.17
C VAL A 21 -35.27 -25.44 -18.01
N VAL A 22 -35.63 -26.62 -17.52
CA VAL A 22 -34.89 -27.38 -16.50
C VAL A 22 -33.90 -28.33 -17.20
N PRO A 23 -32.62 -28.39 -16.80
CA PRO A 23 -31.69 -29.41 -17.29
C PRO A 23 -31.93 -30.76 -16.58
N PRO A 24 -31.91 -31.90 -17.30
CA PRO A 24 -32.16 -33.22 -16.70
C PRO A 24 -30.94 -33.76 -15.94
N ALA A 25 -31.21 -34.58 -14.92
CA ALA A 25 -30.22 -35.41 -14.25
C ALA A 25 -29.92 -36.69 -15.06
N PRO A 26 -28.78 -37.36 -14.87
CA PRO A 26 -28.50 -38.66 -15.48
C PRO A 26 -29.08 -39.80 -14.63
N GLU A 27 -29.88 -40.67 -15.24
CA GLU A 27 -30.26 -41.98 -14.68
C GLU A 27 -29.42 -43.12 -15.29
N GLU A 28 -29.08 -44.08 -14.44
CA GLU A 28 -28.38 -45.33 -14.76
C GLU A 28 -29.40 -46.47 -14.92
N PRO A 29 -29.28 -47.33 -15.95
CA PRO A 29 -29.97 -48.63 -15.98
C PRO A 29 -29.02 -49.79 -15.67
N GLN A 30 -29.38 -50.61 -14.68
CA GLN A 30 -28.76 -51.91 -14.40
C GLN A 30 -29.39 -53.02 -15.26
N ASP A 31 -28.65 -54.11 -15.53
CA ASP A 31 -29.23 -55.47 -15.60
C ASP A 31 -28.20 -56.60 -15.29
N LEU A 32 -28.68 -57.85 -15.16
CA LEU A 32 -28.21 -58.91 -14.24
C LEU A 32 -27.70 -60.22 -14.93
N THR A 33 -26.88 -61.13 -14.37
CA THR A 33 -26.02 -61.10 -13.15
C THR A 33 -24.69 -61.92 -13.22
N PRO A 34 -24.60 -63.28 -13.03
CA PRO A 34 -23.53 -63.77 -12.13
C PRO A 34 -22.67 -64.98 -12.58
N LEU A 35 -21.48 -65.14 -11.98
CA LEU A 35 -21.03 -66.42 -11.37
C LEU A 35 -19.82 -66.29 -10.39
N THR A 36 -20.03 -66.70 -9.13
CA THR A 36 -19.10 -67.34 -8.15
C THR A 36 -17.69 -66.81 -7.80
N ASN A 37 -17.47 -66.65 -6.48
CA ASN A 37 -16.35 -67.14 -5.61
C ASN A 37 -14.87 -66.83 -5.96
N HIS A 38 -13.93 -66.68 -5.01
CA HIS A 38 -13.94 -66.84 -3.54
C HIS A 38 -12.94 -65.86 -2.88
N GLN A 39 -13.17 -65.57 -1.60
CA GLN A 39 -12.33 -64.78 -0.68
C GLN A 39 -11.17 -65.63 -0.07
N SER A 40 -9.99 -65.03 0.23
CA SER A 40 -9.18 -65.20 1.48
C SER A 40 -7.73 -64.66 1.40
N ASP A 41 -7.47 -63.56 2.12
CA ASP A 41 -6.41 -63.32 3.12
C ASP A 41 -4.90 -63.65 2.93
N THR A 42 -4.09 -62.58 3.05
CA THR A 42 -2.86 -62.42 3.89
C THR A 42 -1.48 -62.94 3.36
N PRO A 43 -0.35 -62.19 3.56
CA PRO A 43 0.93 -62.45 2.89
C PRO A 43 2.04 -63.03 3.80
N PRO A 44 3.21 -63.42 3.23
CA PRO A 44 4.46 -63.63 3.97
C PRO A 44 5.60 -62.65 3.58
N GLN A 45 6.63 -62.62 4.42
CA GLN A 45 7.82 -61.74 4.38
C GLN A 45 9.09 -62.60 4.51
N SER A 46 10.14 -62.39 3.67
CA SER A 46 11.59 -62.46 4.04
C SER A 46 12.58 -62.45 2.84
N GLN A 47 13.82 -62.05 3.16
CA GLN A 47 15.06 -61.80 2.37
C GLN A 47 15.58 -63.01 1.53
N GLU A 48 16.45 -62.92 0.50
CA GLU A 48 17.90 -62.54 0.57
C GLU A 48 18.64 -62.42 -0.82
N LEU A 49 19.74 -61.64 -0.83
CA LEU A 49 21.04 -61.66 -1.59
C LEU A 49 21.27 -61.63 -3.15
N GLU A 50 21.98 -60.56 -3.56
CA GLU A 50 23.01 -60.29 -4.61
C GLU A 50 23.19 -61.03 -5.98
N THR A 51 23.53 -60.23 -7.02
CA THR A 51 24.74 -60.40 -7.89
C THR A 51 25.12 -59.06 -8.57
N LEU A 52 26.43 -58.80 -8.77
CA LEU A 52 27.05 -57.51 -9.19
C LEU A 52 27.52 -57.45 -10.66
N THR A 53 27.58 -56.23 -11.24
CA THR A 53 28.63 -55.60 -12.12
C THR A 53 28.06 -54.66 -13.22
N PRO A 54 28.83 -53.69 -13.77
CA PRO A 54 29.58 -52.62 -13.10
C PRO A 54 29.17 -51.20 -13.58
N ALA A 55 29.59 -50.16 -12.86
CA ALA A 55 29.12 -48.78 -13.06
C ALA A 55 29.83 -47.99 -14.18
N VAL A 56 29.06 -47.13 -14.87
CA VAL A 56 29.57 -45.91 -15.53
C VAL A 56 29.37 -44.74 -14.55
N PRO A 57 30.41 -44.00 -14.15
CA PRO A 57 30.24 -42.85 -13.26
C PRO A 57 29.59 -41.69 -14.02
N SER A 58 28.38 -41.32 -13.63
CA SER A 58 27.84 -40.00 -13.96
C SER A 58 28.70 -38.93 -13.27
N PRO A 59 29.00 -37.80 -13.94
CA PRO A 59 29.75 -36.72 -13.30
C PRO A 59 28.93 -36.17 -12.12
N PRO A 60 29.57 -35.88 -10.96
CA PRO A 60 28.84 -35.43 -9.79
C PRO A 60 28.12 -34.11 -10.07
N LEU A 61 26.82 -34.06 -9.74
CA LEU A 61 25.92 -32.92 -9.98
C LEU A 61 26.49 -31.58 -9.49
N PHE A 62 27.35 -31.61 -8.46
CA PHE A 62 28.07 -30.47 -7.91
C PHE A 62 28.95 -29.72 -8.93
N ILE A 63 29.49 -30.38 -9.95
CA ILE A 63 30.30 -29.72 -11.00
C ILE A 63 29.41 -28.81 -11.86
N ASN A 64 28.16 -29.22 -12.12
CA ASN A 64 27.19 -28.38 -12.83
C ASN A 64 26.84 -27.13 -12.01
N SER A 65 26.62 -27.29 -10.69
CA SER A 65 26.38 -26.13 -9.81
C SER A 65 27.55 -25.14 -9.76
N ILE A 66 28.80 -25.62 -9.87
CA ILE A 66 29.98 -24.74 -9.97
C ILE A 66 30.03 -24.02 -11.32
N SER A 67 29.65 -24.67 -12.42
CA SER A 67 29.62 -24.01 -13.74
C SER A 67 28.49 -22.98 -13.83
N GLU A 68 27.31 -23.27 -13.26
CA GLU A 68 26.20 -22.33 -13.10
C GLU A 68 26.59 -21.11 -12.26
N LEU A 69 27.28 -21.31 -11.13
CA LEU A 69 27.75 -20.20 -10.28
C LEU A 69 28.76 -19.30 -11.02
N LYS A 70 29.65 -19.88 -11.85
CA LYS A 70 30.54 -19.10 -12.72
C LYS A 70 29.79 -18.34 -13.80
N GLY A 71 28.79 -18.96 -14.43
CA GLY A 71 27.91 -18.31 -15.40
C GLY A 71 27.14 -17.14 -14.80
N LEU A 72 26.58 -17.32 -13.60
CA LEU A 72 25.90 -16.27 -12.83
C LEU A 72 26.86 -15.13 -12.46
N SER A 73 28.08 -15.45 -12.00
CA SER A 73 29.10 -14.45 -11.69
C SER A 73 29.44 -13.59 -12.92
N ALA A 74 29.65 -14.22 -14.09
CA ALA A 74 29.93 -13.49 -15.33
C ALA A 74 28.74 -12.62 -15.77
N ALA A 75 27.50 -13.12 -15.62
CA ALA A 75 26.29 -12.35 -15.91
C ALA A 75 26.11 -11.14 -14.97
N ILE A 76 26.47 -11.28 -13.69
CA ILE A 76 26.47 -10.17 -12.72
C ILE A 76 27.52 -9.13 -13.08
N THR A 77 28.74 -9.54 -13.45
CA THR A 77 29.79 -8.60 -13.91
C THR A 77 29.35 -7.85 -15.17
N ALA A 78 28.84 -8.55 -16.19
CA ALA A 78 28.33 -7.91 -17.40
C ALA A 78 27.15 -6.94 -17.11
N PHE A 79 26.28 -7.27 -16.14
CA PHE A 79 25.22 -6.36 -15.69
C PHE A 79 25.79 -5.12 -14.98
N GLN A 80 26.82 -5.27 -14.16
CA GLN A 80 27.50 -4.15 -13.48
C GLN A 80 28.16 -3.22 -14.49
N GLU A 81 28.87 -3.75 -15.49
CA GLU A 81 29.44 -2.97 -16.59
C GLU A 81 28.34 -2.21 -17.36
N CYS A 82 27.24 -2.88 -17.73
CA CYS A 82 26.10 -2.22 -18.39
C CYS A 82 25.44 -1.14 -17.52
N TYR A 83 25.44 -1.31 -16.20
CA TYR A 83 24.88 -0.34 -15.26
C TYR A 83 25.77 0.91 -15.16
N GLU A 84 27.08 0.75 -15.04
CA GLU A 84 28.04 1.87 -15.00
C GLU A 84 28.05 2.64 -16.32
N ASP A 85 28.01 1.96 -17.48
CA ASP A 85 27.88 2.63 -18.78
C ASP A 85 26.60 3.48 -18.86
N LEU A 86 25.46 2.94 -18.43
CA LEU A 86 24.20 3.69 -18.37
C LEU A 86 24.28 4.87 -17.39
N HIS A 87 24.95 4.70 -16.25
CA HIS A 87 25.16 5.76 -15.26
C HIS A 87 25.99 6.91 -15.85
N ASN A 88 27.11 6.58 -16.49
CA ASN A 88 27.99 7.53 -17.20
C ASN A 88 27.25 8.27 -18.33
N HIS A 89 26.39 7.59 -19.08
CA HIS A 89 25.54 8.22 -20.08
C HIS A 89 24.53 9.21 -19.47
N LEU A 90 23.89 8.86 -18.35
CA LEU A 90 22.92 9.74 -17.69
C LEU A 90 23.60 11.00 -17.11
N ASP A 91 24.78 10.87 -16.49
CA ASP A 91 25.53 12.03 -16.02
C ASP A 91 26.09 12.88 -17.17
N SER A 92 26.46 12.28 -18.31
CA SER A 92 26.81 13.01 -19.53
C SER A 92 25.64 13.83 -20.08
N ILE A 93 24.42 13.27 -20.10
CA ILE A 93 23.20 13.98 -20.50
C ILE A 93 22.90 15.12 -19.53
N LYS A 94 23.02 14.88 -18.22
CA LYS A 94 22.82 15.88 -17.17
C LYS A 94 23.83 17.03 -17.28
N ALA A 95 25.09 16.74 -17.52
CA ALA A 95 26.13 17.74 -17.77
C ALA A 95 25.85 18.55 -19.05
N ALA A 96 25.42 17.89 -20.14
CA ALA A 96 25.04 18.56 -21.38
C ALA A 96 23.83 19.49 -21.21
N ILE A 97 22.81 19.09 -20.45
CA ILE A 97 21.65 19.93 -20.13
C ILE A 97 22.09 21.15 -19.30
N LEU A 98 22.86 20.95 -18.23
CA LEU A 98 23.37 22.04 -17.39
C LEU A 98 24.26 23.01 -18.18
N SER A 99 25.05 22.52 -19.13
CA SER A 99 25.86 23.35 -20.04
C SER A 99 25.04 24.14 -21.06
N LYS A 100 23.74 23.86 -21.23
CA LYS A 100 22.84 24.54 -22.19
C LYS A 100 21.80 25.45 -21.53
N VAL A 101 21.76 25.54 -20.20
CA VAL A 101 20.94 26.53 -19.49
C VAL A 101 21.72 27.86 -19.41
N PRO A 102 21.23 28.95 -20.03
CA PRO A 102 21.85 30.27 -19.87
C PRO A 102 21.69 30.78 -18.43
N LEU A 103 22.74 31.43 -17.91
CA LEU A 103 22.74 32.05 -16.59
C LEU A 103 22.06 33.44 -16.67
N GLU A 104 20.75 33.48 -16.49
CA GLU A 104 19.98 34.73 -16.40
C GLU A 104 20.38 35.55 -15.16
N THR A 105 20.79 36.80 -15.37
CA THR A 105 21.09 37.81 -14.34
C THR A 105 20.04 38.93 -14.47
N PRO A 106 19.46 39.45 -13.37
CA PRO A 106 18.11 40.02 -13.44
C PRO A 106 18.06 41.52 -13.76
N LEU A 107 17.15 41.94 -14.66
CA LEU A 107 16.37 43.19 -14.61
C LEU A 107 15.41 43.31 -15.81
N GLY A 108 14.19 43.83 -15.62
CA GLY A 108 13.32 44.25 -16.75
C GLY A 108 11.82 44.09 -16.54
N THR A 109 11.12 45.20 -16.27
CA THR A 109 9.66 45.27 -16.11
C THR A 109 8.92 45.29 -17.46
N SER A 110 7.77 44.60 -17.59
CA SER A 110 6.47 45.11 -18.10
C SER A 110 5.57 44.03 -18.77
N SER A 111 4.25 44.10 -18.47
CA SER A 111 3.03 43.73 -19.24
C SER A 111 3.10 42.66 -20.36
N VAL A 112 2.14 41.73 -20.56
CA VAL A 112 0.65 41.87 -20.59
C VAL A 112 -0.04 40.54 -20.20
N ALA A 113 -1.31 40.60 -19.79
CA ALA A 113 -2.26 39.49 -19.48
C ALA A 113 -2.68 38.65 -20.74
N PRO A 114 -3.51 37.56 -20.67
CA PRO A 114 -4.40 37.16 -19.56
C PRO A 114 -4.62 35.65 -19.23
N SER A 115 -5.23 35.46 -18.05
CA SER A 115 -6.19 34.39 -17.66
C SER A 115 -5.79 32.90 -17.71
N SER A 116 -5.60 32.29 -16.51
CA SER A 116 -6.41 31.16 -15.98
C SER A 116 -5.69 30.32 -14.90
N LEU A 117 -5.40 30.87 -13.71
CA LEU A 117 -4.79 30.12 -12.59
C LEU A 117 -5.33 30.53 -11.20
N SER A 118 -6.59 30.20 -10.91
CA SER A 118 -7.11 30.24 -9.53
C SER A 118 -6.92 28.88 -8.84
N ASN A 119 -5.81 28.70 -8.10
CA ASN A 119 -5.65 27.74 -6.96
C ASN A 119 -4.19 27.55 -6.43
N LEU A 120 -3.21 28.39 -6.82
CA LEU A 120 -1.82 28.20 -6.40
C LEU A 120 -1.45 28.76 -5.01
N ASP A 121 -2.14 29.79 -4.50
CA ASP A 121 -1.50 30.75 -3.58
C ASP A 121 -1.42 30.40 -2.08
N VAL A 122 -2.33 29.58 -1.54
CA VAL A 122 -2.58 29.53 -0.08
C VAL A 122 -1.42 28.98 0.79
N CYS A 123 -0.48 28.21 0.22
CA CYS A 123 0.80 27.88 0.88
C CYS A 123 1.93 28.85 0.51
N GLN A 124 1.90 29.47 -0.68
CA GLN A 124 2.98 30.33 -1.18
C GLN A 124 2.98 31.69 -0.47
N GLU A 125 1.83 32.35 -0.38
CA GLU A 125 1.66 33.65 0.32
C GLU A 125 2.08 33.55 1.79
N ARG A 126 1.72 32.43 2.43
CA ARG A 126 1.96 32.19 3.87
C ARG A 126 3.45 32.02 4.20
N MET A 127 4.27 31.60 3.24
CA MET A 127 5.73 31.54 3.39
C MET A 127 6.39 32.92 3.29
N LEU A 128 5.85 33.83 2.46
CA LEU A 128 6.40 35.17 2.26
C LEU A 128 6.06 36.13 3.41
N GLN A 129 4.86 36.01 4.00
CA GLN A 129 4.38 36.96 5.01
C GLN A 129 4.99 36.78 6.42
N LYS A 130 5.77 35.73 6.70
CA LYS A 130 6.29 35.43 8.06
C LYS A 130 7.82 35.44 8.20
N GLN A 131 8.56 35.90 7.19
CA GLN A 131 10.04 35.99 7.26
C GLN A 131 10.57 37.24 8.00
N GLN A 132 9.71 38.12 8.54
CA GLN A 132 10.12 39.40 9.13
C GLN A 132 10.04 39.51 10.66
N GLN A 133 9.80 38.44 11.42
CA GLN A 133 9.96 38.53 12.87
C GLN A 133 10.40 37.25 13.61
N GLU A 134 11.25 37.49 14.61
CA GLU A 134 11.81 36.60 15.64
C GLU A 134 12.96 35.65 15.25
N GLN A 135 14.16 36.05 15.68
CA GLN A 135 15.32 35.19 15.88
C GLN A 135 14.96 33.99 16.78
N ASN A 136 15.19 32.80 16.26
CA ASN A 136 15.38 31.56 17.01
C ASN A 136 16.24 30.62 16.12
N PRO A 137 16.95 29.62 16.68
CA PRO A 137 17.83 28.75 15.90
C PRO A 137 17.05 28.04 14.78
N PRO A 138 17.73 27.60 13.70
CA PRO A 138 17.07 27.18 12.46
C PRO A 138 16.09 26.02 12.71
N LYS A 139 14.82 26.36 12.84
CA LYS A 139 13.70 25.41 12.91
C LYS A 139 13.75 24.60 11.62
N SER A 140 13.85 23.27 11.74
CA SER A 140 13.89 22.38 10.58
C SER A 140 12.72 22.71 9.65
N GLU A 141 12.96 22.76 8.34
CA GLU A 141 11.96 23.11 7.31
C GLU A 141 10.65 22.33 7.53
N LEU A 142 10.79 21.05 7.84
CA LEU A 142 9.71 20.11 8.15
C LEU A 142 8.85 20.54 9.36
N GLU A 143 9.46 21.06 10.43
CA GLU A 143 8.68 21.61 11.56
C GLU A 143 7.87 22.84 11.13
N GLY A 144 8.46 23.70 10.31
CA GLY A 144 7.78 24.88 9.76
C GLY A 144 6.56 24.46 8.95
N LEU A 145 6.73 23.48 8.07
CA LEU A 145 5.65 22.91 7.26
C LEU A 145 4.53 22.29 8.12
N CYS A 146 4.88 21.53 9.17
CA CYS A 146 3.90 20.96 10.12
C CYS A 146 3.15 22.04 10.91
N LYS A 147 3.86 23.00 11.50
CA LYS A 147 3.28 24.14 12.25
C LYS A 147 2.35 25.00 11.38
N MET A 148 2.65 25.13 10.10
CA MET A 148 1.83 25.85 9.11
C MET A 148 0.71 25.00 8.48
N MET A 149 0.59 23.72 8.81
CA MET A 149 -0.33 22.76 8.18
C MET A 149 -0.19 22.67 6.64
N CYS A 150 0.99 22.94 6.06
CA CYS A 150 1.14 22.92 4.60
C CYS A 150 1.36 21.48 4.07
N SER A 151 0.26 20.73 3.99
CA SER A 151 0.21 19.34 3.52
C SER A 151 0.90 19.08 2.18
N ARG A 152 0.74 20.00 1.21
CA ARG A 152 1.44 19.96 -0.09
C ARG A 152 2.97 20.05 0.06
N GLY A 153 3.45 20.92 0.95
CA GLY A 153 4.87 21.10 1.23
C GLY A 153 5.49 19.87 1.89
N ILE A 154 4.78 19.28 2.87
CA ILE A 154 5.22 18.02 3.52
C ILE A 154 5.32 16.88 2.50
N ARG A 155 4.29 16.68 1.65
CA ARG A 155 4.34 15.62 0.62
C ARG A 155 5.52 15.83 -0.34
N LYS A 156 5.81 17.07 -0.75
CA LYS A 156 6.97 17.40 -1.59
C LYS A 156 8.29 17.11 -0.87
N TYR A 157 8.43 17.57 0.38
CA TYR A 157 9.61 17.34 1.21
C TYR A 157 9.90 15.84 1.36
N LEU A 158 8.89 15.04 1.70
CA LEU A 158 9.03 13.58 1.81
C LEU A 158 9.44 12.95 0.47
N ALA A 159 8.75 13.30 -0.63
CA ALA A 159 9.06 12.77 -1.96
C ALA A 159 10.49 13.08 -2.42
N SER A 160 11.02 14.26 -2.07
CA SER A 160 12.40 14.65 -2.36
C SER A 160 13.46 13.99 -1.46
N ASN A 161 13.07 13.36 -0.36
CA ASN A 161 13.98 12.77 0.63
C ASN A 161 13.80 11.24 0.81
N LEU A 162 13.10 10.56 -0.11
CA LEU A 162 12.84 9.11 -0.04
C LEU A 162 14.10 8.24 -0.01
N SER A 163 15.26 8.76 -0.43
CA SER A 163 16.58 8.13 -0.26
C SER A 163 17.03 7.99 1.20
N HIS A 164 16.40 8.72 2.14
CA HIS A 164 16.81 8.82 3.55
C HIS A 164 15.69 8.39 4.51
N LEU A 165 15.06 7.24 4.23
CA LEU A 165 13.88 6.75 4.96
C LEU A 165 14.08 6.65 6.49
N GLU A 166 15.24 6.24 6.98
CA GLU A 166 15.48 6.13 8.43
C GLU A 166 15.44 7.49 9.11
N LYS A 167 16.13 8.49 8.53
CA LYS A 167 16.09 9.88 8.99
C LYS A 167 14.64 10.42 8.99
N LEU A 168 13.89 10.16 7.93
CA LEU A 168 12.48 10.57 7.86
C LEU A 168 11.61 9.88 8.92
N ARG A 169 11.83 8.59 9.20
CA ARG A 169 11.12 7.87 10.28
C ARG A 169 11.48 8.37 11.68
N GLU A 170 12.62 9.02 11.85
CA GLU A 170 12.99 9.66 13.13
C GLU A 170 12.46 11.10 13.26
N GLU A 171 12.62 11.92 12.22
CA GLU A 171 12.30 13.36 12.26
C GLU A 171 10.81 13.66 12.06
N VAL A 172 10.14 12.98 11.11
CA VAL A 172 8.75 13.28 10.74
C VAL A 172 7.76 13.05 11.88
N PRO A 173 7.84 11.96 12.69
CA PRO A 173 6.95 11.81 13.83
C PRO A 173 7.10 12.94 14.86
N LYS A 174 8.34 13.36 15.14
CA LYS A 174 8.63 14.46 16.08
C LYS A 174 8.06 15.79 15.56
N ALA A 175 8.25 16.08 14.27
CA ALA A 175 7.72 17.29 13.63
C ALA A 175 6.19 17.29 13.54
N LEU A 176 5.56 16.13 13.32
CA LEU A 176 4.10 15.99 13.26
C LEU A 176 3.41 16.40 14.58
N LYS A 177 4.03 16.15 15.74
CA LYS A 177 3.51 16.59 17.05
C LYS A 177 3.38 18.11 17.19
N LEU A 178 4.09 18.86 16.35
CA LEU A 178 4.08 20.32 16.35
C LEU A 178 2.97 20.91 15.44
N ALA A 179 2.23 20.06 14.72
CA ALA A 179 1.09 20.49 13.92
C ALA A 179 -0.14 20.74 14.82
N PRO A 180 -0.92 21.82 14.60
CA PRO A 180 -2.15 22.10 15.36
C PRO A 180 -3.22 20.99 15.30
N ASN A 181 -3.28 20.22 14.21
CA ASN A 181 -4.18 19.07 14.06
C ASN A 181 -3.46 17.99 13.22
N PRO A 182 -2.62 17.14 13.84
CA PRO A 182 -1.85 16.12 13.13
C PRO A 182 -2.71 15.12 12.33
N PRO A 183 -3.83 14.58 12.85
CA PRO A 183 -4.69 13.68 12.08
C PRO A 183 -5.21 14.30 10.78
N LYS A 184 -5.70 15.55 10.84
CA LYS A 184 -6.17 16.29 9.65
C LYS A 184 -5.04 16.55 8.66
N LEU A 185 -3.88 16.99 9.17
CA LEU A 185 -2.70 17.24 8.33
C LEU A 185 -2.28 15.99 7.56
N VAL A 186 -2.29 14.82 8.21
CA VAL A 186 -1.95 13.54 7.57
C VAL A 186 -2.99 13.16 6.52
N LEU A 187 -4.29 13.34 6.78
CA LEU A 187 -5.36 13.10 5.82
C LEU A 187 -5.24 14.00 4.57
N GLU A 188 -4.95 15.29 4.75
CA GLU A 188 -4.66 16.22 3.65
C GLU A 188 -3.35 15.88 2.92
N CYS A 189 -2.33 15.42 3.66
CA CYS A 189 -1.07 14.91 3.10
C CYS A 189 -1.31 13.68 2.22
N LEU A 190 -2.38 12.91 2.40
CA LEU A 190 -2.82 11.98 1.37
C LEU A 190 -3.45 12.71 0.17
N GLY A 191 -4.57 13.39 0.38
CA GLY A 191 -5.40 13.84 -0.75
C GLY A 191 -5.83 12.66 -1.64
N LYS A 192 -6.14 12.89 -2.92
CA LYS A 192 -6.97 11.94 -3.71
C LYS A 192 -6.22 10.88 -4.54
N PHE A 193 -4.89 10.73 -4.42
CA PHE A 193 -4.15 9.75 -5.25
C PHE A 193 -4.57 8.29 -5.00
N PHE A 194 -5.10 8.00 -3.80
CA PHE A 194 -5.54 6.66 -3.43
C PHE A 194 -6.84 6.24 -4.14
N LEU A 195 -7.50 7.16 -4.85
CA LEU A 195 -8.63 6.87 -5.73
C LEU A 195 -8.20 6.58 -7.16
N GLN A 196 -6.94 6.85 -7.52
CA GLN A 196 -6.39 6.48 -8.83
C GLN A 196 -6.06 4.98 -8.81
N GLY A 197 -6.54 4.26 -9.83
CA GLY A 197 -6.34 2.82 -9.94
C GLY A 197 -4.92 2.44 -10.37
N SER A 198 -4.60 1.15 -10.26
CA SER A 198 -3.31 0.52 -10.58
C SER A 198 -2.67 1.00 -11.90
N LYS A 199 -3.48 1.23 -12.94
CA LYS A 199 -3.01 1.72 -14.25
C LYS A 199 -2.30 3.09 -14.21
N ALA A 200 -2.53 3.92 -13.20
CA ALA A 200 -1.81 5.19 -13.03
C ALA A 200 -0.39 5.02 -12.44
N PHE A 201 0.03 3.79 -12.11
CA PHE A 201 1.25 3.48 -11.38
C PHE A 201 2.11 2.42 -12.09
N THR A 202 2.07 2.38 -13.43
CA THR A 202 3.02 1.60 -14.22
C THR A 202 4.46 2.02 -13.92
N ARG A 203 5.42 1.11 -14.17
CA ARG A 203 6.86 1.40 -14.08
C ARG A 203 7.17 2.72 -14.81
N ASN A 204 7.80 3.66 -14.12
CA ASN A 204 8.10 5.04 -14.54
C ASN A 204 6.95 6.08 -14.45
N SER A 205 5.83 5.79 -13.76
CA SER A 205 4.81 6.81 -13.48
C SER A 205 5.37 7.94 -12.57
N PRO A 206 5.19 9.23 -12.92
CA PRO A 206 5.62 10.35 -12.07
C PRO A 206 4.86 10.44 -10.75
N MET A 207 3.83 9.62 -10.55
CA MET A 207 3.03 9.57 -9.33
C MET A 207 3.59 8.60 -8.27
N ILE A 208 4.63 7.81 -8.59
CA ILE A 208 5.24 6.85 -7.66
C ILE A 208 5.80 7.55 -6.41
N PRO A 209 6.68 8.59 -6.50
CA PRO A 209 7.24 9.23 -5.31
C PRO A 209 6.17 9.92 -4.44
N ALA A 210 5.10 10.44 -5.08
CA ALA A 210 3.99 11.04 -4.37
C ALA A 210 3.18 10.01 -3.57
N ARG A 211 3.05 8.77 -4.07
CA ARG A 211 2.44 7.65 -3.34
C ARG A 211 3.34 7.18 -2.19
N GLU A 212 4.62 6.98 -2.44
CA GLU A 212 5.59 6.52 -1.43
C GLU A 212 5.69 7.51 -0.26
N ALA A 213 5.82 8.81 -0.55
CA ALA A 213 5.74 9.88 0.44
C ALA A 213 4.44 9.82 1.29
N SER A 214 3.34 9.42 0.68
CA SER A 214 2.02 9.37 1.33
C SER A 214 1.70 8.04 2.03
N ILE A 215 2.50 7.00 1.79
CA ILE A 215 2.57 5.80 2.63
C ILE A 215 3.48 6.10 3.83
N LEU A 216 4.62 6.74 3.59
CA LEU A 216 5.57 7.12 4.62
C LEU A 216 4.95 8.08 5.65
N ILE A 217 4.10 9.03 5.26
CA ILE A 217 3.40 9.89 6.23
C ILE A 217 2.45 9.10 7.14
N LEU A 218 1.84 8.01 6.67
CA LEU A 218 1.02 7.12 7.50
C LEU A 218 1.89 6.29 8.47
N GLU A 219 3.02 5.75 7.99
CA GLU A 219 4.00 5.08 8.86
C GLU A 219 4.48 6.02 9.97
N CYS A 220 4.88 7.25 9.61
CA CYS A 220 5.34 8.25 10.56
C CYS A 220 4.24 8.76 11.51
N PHE A 221 2.97 8.80 11.07
CA PHE A 221 1.85 9.13 11.94
C PHE A 221 1.60 8.03 12.99
N LEU A 222 1.64 6.74 12.61
CA LEU A 222 1.57 5.62 13.56
C LEU A 222 2.73 5.63 14.57
N LEU A 223 3.95 5.90 14.09
CA LEU A 223 5.12 6.08 14.97
C LEU A 223 4.92 7.26 15.94
N MET A 224 4.32 8.36 15.49
CA MET A 224 4.02 9.53 16.33
C MET A 224 3.05 9.16 17.46
N MET A 225 1.94 8.45 17.16
CA MET A 225 1.01 7.98 18.19
C MET A 225 1.71 7.04 19.19
N GLY A 226 2.59 6.17 18.68
CA GLY A 226 3.38 5.25 19.49
C GLY A 226 4.34 5.93 20.49
N MET A 227 4.69 7.20 20.27
CA MET A 227 5.55 7.99 21.17
C MET A 227 4.78 8.64 22.34
N ASP A 228 3.45 8.71 22.29
CA ASP A 228 2.65 9.26 23.41
C ASP A 228 2.26 8.18 24.43
N ILE A 229 2.17 6.92 23.99
CA ILE A 229 1.87 5.75 24.85
C ILE A 229 2.91 5.55 25.96
N THR A 230 4.16 6.02 25.78
CA THR A 230 5.23 5.90 26.79
C THR A 230 5.17 6.97 27.89
N ASN A 231 4.26 7.94 27.81
CA ASN A 231 4.09 8.98 28.81
C ASN A 231 2.85 8.68 29.66
N GLU A 232 3.04 8.11 30.86
CA GLU A 232 1.99 7.55 31.75
C GLU A 232 0.88 8.52 32.24
N LYS A 233 0.83 9.76 31.73
CA LYS A 233 -0.08 10.82 32.19
C LYS A 233 -1.28 11.09 31.30
N ASP A 234 -1.32 10.51 30.11
CA ASP A 234 -2.51 10.55 29.25
C ASP A 234 -2.70 9.17 28.63
N ASN A 235 -3.94 8.78 28.33
CA ASN A 235 -4.29 7.37 28.07
C ASN A 235 -3.88 6.89 26.65
N GLY A 236 -2.90 7.54 26.02
CA GLY A 236 -2.30 7.21 24.73
C GLY A 236 -3.21 7.32 23.49
N VAL A 237 -4.50 7.65 23.68
CA VAL A 237 -5.47 7.78 22.59
C VAL A 237 -5.49 9.22 22.10
N LEU A 238 -4.83 9.47 20.97
CA LEU A 238 -5.03 10.69 20.18
C LEU A 238 -6.52 10.84 19.86
N ASP A 239 -7.16 11.90 20.36
CA ASP A 239 -8.55 12.19 20.02
C ASP A 239 -8.64 12.77 18.60
N ILE A 240 -8.93 11.86 17.66
CA ILE A 240 -9.18 12.23 16.26
C ILE A 240 -10.58 12.83 16.17
N GLU A 241 -10.65 14.14 15.94
CA GLU A 241 -11.88 14.90 15.71
C GLU A 241 -12.90 14.14 14.84
N LYS A 242 -14.17 14.12 15.27
CA LYS A 242 -15.26 13.38 14.61
C LYS A 242 -15.34 13.64 13.10
N ALA A 243 -15.21 14.90 12.68
CA ALA A 243 -15.26 15.26 11.25
C ALA A 243 -14.11 14.63 10.44
N VAL A 244 -12.88 14.65 10.98
CA VAL A 244 -11.70 14.02 10.36
C VAL A 244 -11.88 12.50 10.28
N ARG A 245 -12.49 11.90 11.32
CA ARG A 245 -12.79 10.47 11.37
C ARG A 245 -13.82 10.04 10.31
N GLU A 246 -14.87 10.84 10.12
CA GLU A 246 -15.92 10.60 9.11
C GLU A 246 -15.42 10.81 7.67
N GLU A 247 -14.55 11.80 7.45
CA GLU A 247 -13.86 11.99 6.17
C GLU A 247 -12.92 10.81 5.87
N ALA A 248 -12.14 10.37 6.86
CA ALA A 248 -11.25 9.23 6.73
C ALA A 248 -12.02 7.91 6.49
N GLU A 249 -13.12 7.66 7.19
CA GLU A 249 -13.98 6.49 6.92
C GLU A 249 -14.48 6.51 5.47
N THR A 250 -14.99 7.66 5.00
CA THR A 250 -15.42 7.84 3.60
C THR A 250 -14.29 7.55 2.60
N ALA A 251 -13.08 8.02 2.89
CA ALA A 251 -11.88 7.75 2.09
C ALA A 251 -11.53 6.23 2.05
N ALA A 252 -11.51 5.55 3.20
CA ALA A 252 -11.23 4.12 3.29
C ALA A 252 -12.27 3.28 2.53
N LEU A 253 -13.56 3.64 2.64
CA LEU A 253 -14.66 2.99 1.90
C LEU A 253 -14.47 3.13 0.38
N ALA A 254 -14.13 4.33 -0.09
CA ALA A 254 -13.88 4.58 -1.51
C ALA A 254 -12.64 3.83 -2.03
N TRP A 255 -11.54 3.79 -1.26
CA TRP A 255 -10.34 3.02 -1.59
C TRP A 255 -10.62 1.51 -1.67
N ARG A 256 -11.32 0.95 -0.67
CA ARG A 256 -11.75 -0.46 -0.68
C ARG A 256 -12.64 -0.77 -1.87
N LYS A 257 -13.62 0.09 -2.18
CA LYS A 257 -14.51 -0.07 -3.35
C LYS A 257 -13.71 -0.11 -4.66
N ARG A 258 -12.68 0.75 -4.79
CA ARG A 258 -11.76 0.78 -5.93
C ARG A 258 -10.99 -0.54 -6.07
N LEU A 259 -10.42 -1.07 -4.98
CA LEU A 259 -9.71 -2.35 -4.97
C LEU A 259 -10.60 -3.55 -5.29
N VAL A 260 -11.84 -3.56 -4.80
CA VAL A 260 -12.83 -4.59 -5.17
C VAL A 260 -13.15 -4.54 -6.67
N PHE A 261 -13.30 -3.34 -7.25
CA PHE A 261 -13.51 -3.17 -8.69
C PHE A 261 -12.30 -3.59 -9.55
N GLU A 262 -11.08 -3.42 -9.04
CA GLU A 262 -9.83 -3.83 -9.71
C GLU A 262 -9.50 -5.34 -9.59
N GLY A 263 -10.44 -6.16 -9.09
CA GLY A 263 -10.31 -7.62 -9.05
C GLY A 263 -10.24 -8.23 -7.64
N GLY A 264 -10.42 -7.42 -6.59
CA GLY A 264 -10.49 -7.87 -5.21
C GLY A 264 -9.31 -7.39 -4.36
N VAL A 265 -9.54 -7.26 -3.05
CA VAL A 265 -8.53 -6.79 -2.07
C VAL A 265 -7.28 -7.68 -2.09
N ALA A 266 -7.43 -9.00 -2.18
CA ALA A 266 -6.33 -9.97 -2.29
C ALA A 266 -5.45 -9.82 -3.55
N LYS A 267 -5.91 -9.08 -4.58
CA LYS A 267 -5.14 -8.80 -5.81
C LYS A 267 -4.58 -7.38 -5.86
N ALA A 268 -4.70 -6.62 -4.77
CA ALA A 268 -4.13 -5.28 -4.67
C ALA A 268 -2.60 -5.32 -4.83
N SER A 269 -2.03 -4.27 -5.43
CA SER A 269 -0.57 -4.08 -5.40
C SER A 269 -0.08 -3.90 -3.96
N GLN A 270 1.15 -4.32 -3.65
CA GLN A 270 1.70 -4.19 -2.29
C GLN A 270 1.63 -2.74 -1.77
N ILE A 271 1.90 -1.77 -2.65
CA ILE A 271 1.80 -0.33 -2.35
C ILE A 271 0.36 0.07 -1.98
N ASP A 272 -0.66 -0.41 -2.71
CA ASP A 272 -2.06 -0.14 -2.37
C ASP A 272 -2.50 -0.84 -1.09
N ALA A 273 -2.14 -2.11 -0.91
CA ALA A 273 -2.50 -2.89 0.26
C ALA A 273 -1.87 -2.29 1.53
N ARG A 274 -0.57 -1.96 1.47
CA ARG A 274 0.17 -1.28 2.55
C ARG A 274 -0.41 0.10 2.84
N GLY A 275 -0.71 0.89 1.80
CA GLY A 275 -1.36 2.18 1.94
C GLY A 275 -2.71 2.11 2.66
N LEU A 276 -3.63 1.22 2.21
CA LEU A 276 -4.94 1.09 2.84
C LEU A 276 -4.86 0.47 4.25
N LEU A 277 -3.97 -0.51 4.47
CA LEU A 277 -3.75 -1.14 5.78
C LEU A 277 -3.26 -0.11 6.81
N LEU A 278 -2.22 0.67 6.46
CA LEU A 278 -1.72 1.75 7.31
C LEU A 278 -2.80 2.83 7.52
N PHE A 279 -3.58 3.15 6.49
CA PHE A 279 -4.64 4.16 6.59
C PHE A 279 -5.72 3.76 7.61
N VAL A 280 -6.25 2.53 7.53
CA VAL A 280 -7.24 2.05 8.52
C VAL A 280 -6.63 1.78 9.90
N ALA A 281 -5.32 1.54 9.98
CA ALA A 281 -4.59 1.52 11.25
C ALA A 281 -4.48 2.93 11.86
N CYS A 282 -4.35 3.98 11.05
CA CYS A 282 -4.28 5.37 11.51
C CYS A 282 -5.64 5.90 12.01
N PHE A 283 -6.67 5.80 11.18
CA PHE A 283 -7.96 6.49 11.41
C PHE A 283 -9.05 5.57 11.95
N GLY A 284 -8.78 4.26 12.04
CA GLY A 284 -9.72 3.23 12.45
C GLY A 284 -10.27 2.43 11.27
N VAL A 285 -10.76 1.22 11.58
CA VAL A 285 -11.20 0.24 10.59
C VAL A 285 -12.73 0.29 10.45
N PRO A 286 -13.29 0.76 9.32
CA PRO A 286 -14.74 0.90 9.13
C PRO A 286 -15.53 -0.39 9.40
N ALA A 287 -16.82 -0.25 9.74
CA ALA A 287 -17.67 -1.41 10.05
C ALA A 287 -17.87 -2.37 8.85
N SER A 288 -17.79 -1.85 7.62
CA SER A 288 -17.94 -2.62 6.38
C SER A 288 -16.71 -3.45 5.98
N PHE A 289 -15.56 -3.22 6.61
CA PHE A 289 -14.36 -4.04 6.39
C PHE A 289 -14.52 -5.35 7.15
N LYS A 290 -14.64 -6.43 6.38
CA LYS A 290 -14.76 -7.80 6.89
C LYS A 290 -13.40 -8.31 7.37
N ARG A 291 -13.39 -9.42 8.10
CA ARG A 291 -12.15 -10.07 8.54
C ARG A 291 -11.28 -10.50 7.35
N GLU A 292 -11.92 -10.92 6.27
CA GLU A 292 -11.29 -11.33 5.03
C GLU A 292 -10.57 -10.16 4.37
N ASP A 293 -11.19 -8.97 4.32
CA ASP A 293 -10.55 -7.77 3.77
C ASP A 293 -9.26 -7.42 4.54
N ILE A 294 -9.28 -7.54 5.88
CA ILE A 294 -8.11 -7.24 6.72
C ILE A 294 -7.02 -8.29 6.56
N ARG A 295 -7.36 -9.59 6.50
CA ARG A 295 -6.39 -10.65 6.19
C ARG A 295 -5.74 -10.42 4.84
N ASP A 296 -6.55 -10.19 3.81
CA ASP A 296 -6.07 -10.03 2.44
C ASP A 296 -5.18 -8.79 2.30
N LEU A 297 -5.49 -7.70 3.02
CA LEU A 297 -4.59 -6.53 3.13
C LEU A 297 -3.29 -6.85 3.86
N VAL A 298 -3.33 -7.59 4.97
CA VAL A 298 -2.13 -7.96 5.76
C VAL A 298 -1.16 -8.82 4.94
N ILE A 299 -1.69 -9.76 4.15
CA ILE A 299 -0.92 -10.60 3.22
C ILE A 299 -0.36 -9.74 2.08
N ALA A 300 -1.23 -9.04 1.34
CA ALA A 300 -0.82 -8.29 0.15
C ALA A 300 0.13 -7.12 0.46
N ALA A 301 0.09 -6.54 1.66
CA ALA A 301 1.00 -5.47 2.10
C ALA A 301 2.42 -5.94 2.44
N ASN A 302 2.64 -7.26 2.59
CA ASN A 302 3.77 -7.85 3.32
C ASN A 302 3.93 -7.26 4.73
N ALA A 303 2.90 -7.37 5.56
CA ALA A 303 2.86 -6.68 6.86
C ALA A 303 4.00 -7.04 7.84
N LYS A 304 4.77 -8.13 7.58
CA LYS A 304 6.01 -8.46 8.33
C LYS A 304 6.95 -7.26 8.43
N GLU A 305 7.15 -6.54 7.32
CA GLU A 305 8.09 -5.40 7.25
C GLU A 305 7.67 -4.20 8.10
N ILE A 306 6.39 -4.09 8.44
CA ILE A 306 5.80 -2.93 9.15
C ILE A 306 5.12 -3.32 10.46
N VAL A 307 5.32 -4.55 10.96
CA VAL A 307 4.62 -5.04 12.15
C VAL A 307 4.86 -4.15 13.37
N GLY A 308 6.09 -3.66 13.58
CA GLY A 308 6.42 -2.75 14.69
C GLY A 308 5.77 -1.35 14.58
N VAL A 309 5.35 -0.94 13.37
CA VAL A 309 4.59 0.28 13.11
C VAL A 309 3.09 0.02 13.32
N LEU A 310 2.57 -1.08 12.78
CA LEU A 310 1.15 -1.47 12.91
C LEU A 310 0.75 -1.74 14.36
N GLN A 311 1.66 -2.30 15.18
CA GLN A 311 1.47 -2.50 16.62
C GLN A 311 1.20 -1.20 17.40
N LYS A 312 1.50 -0.02 16.84
CA LYS A 312 1.17 1.27 17.47
C LYS A 312 -0.31 1.64 17.30
N SER A 313 -1.07 0.95 16.44
CA SER A 313 -2.51 1.15 16.28
C SER A 313 -3.32 0.31 17.26
N GLN A 314 -3.80 0.94 18.33
CA GLN A 314 -4.75 0.32 19.26
C GLN A 314 -6.04 -0.15 18.57
N THR A 315 -6.50 0.58 17.54
CA THR A 315 -7.75 0.25 16.83
C THR A 315 -7.60 -0.96 15.92
N LEU A 316 -6.47 -1.12 15.22
CA LEU A 316 -6.20 -2.31 14.41
C LEU A 316 -6.01 -3.54 15.31
N MET A 317 -5.22 -3.42 16.38
CA MET A 317 -4.91 -4.53 17.29
C MET A 317 -6.15 -5.06 18.03
N LYS A 318 -7.17 -4.22 18.26
CA LYS A 318 -8.49 -4.66 18.79
C LYS A 318 -9.34 -5.45 17.78
N LYS A 319 -9.13 -5.25 16.46
CA LYS A 319 -9.95 -5.84 15.39
C LYS A 319 -9.32 -7.09 14.77
N ILE A 320 -8.03 -7.31 14.99
CA ILE A 320 -7.31 -8.56 14.67
C ILE A 320 -7.37 -9.48 15.90
N PRO A 321 -8.04 -10.66 15.86
CA PRO A 321 -8.21 -11.50 17.03
C PRO A 321 -6.91 -12.18 17.50
N GLY A 322 -6.19 -11.52 18.41
CA GLY A 322 -5.02 -12.05 19.10
C GLY A 322 -3.74 -12.09 18.27
N GLY A 323 -2.58 -12.03 18.95
CA GLY A 323 -1.26 -12.08 18.33
C GLY A 323 -1.03 -13.31 17.44
N ALA A 324 -1.78 -14.39 17.68
CA ALA A 324 -1.82 -15.60 16.86
C ALA A 324 -2.01 -15.32 15.36
N PHE A 325 -2.77 -14.30 14.96
CA PHE A 325 -2.92 -13.96 13.54
C PHE A 325 -1.57 -13.56 12.89
N PHE A 326 -0.76 -12.76 13.59
CA PHE A 326 0.60 -12.43 13.15
C PHE A 326 1.58 -13.59 13.37
N SER A 327 1.45 -14.37 14.45
CA SER A 327 2.38 -15.48 14.73
C SER A 327 2.20 -16.69 13.80
N TYR A 328 0.98 -16.95 13.32
CA TYR A 328 0.63 -18.14 12.54
C TYR A 328 0.83 -17.93 11.03
N GLU A 329 0.42 -16.79 10.48
CA GLU A 329 0.72 -16.41 9.08
C GLU A 329 2.21 -16.13 8.87
N PHE A 330 2.91 -15.56 9.86
CA PHE A 330 4.28 -15.08 9.65
C PHE A 330 5.40 -16.00 10.13
N GLY A 331 5.08 -17.16 10.69
CA GLY A 331 6.02 -18.26 10.86
C GLY A 331 6.94 -18.13 12.07
N GLY A 332 6.40 -18.35 13.26
CA GLY A 332 7.17 -18.81 14.42
C GLY A 332 7.82 -17.74 15.29
N HIS A 333 7.41 -17.73 16.57
CA HIS A 333 8.25 -17.35 17.72
C HIS A 333 9.01 -16.01 17.68
N VAL A 334 8.29 -14.90 17.46
CA VAL A 334 8.56 -13.68 18.26
C VAL A 334 7.62 -13.67 19.46
N GLY A 335 8.08 -14.26 20.56
CA GLY A 335 7.39 -14.20 21.83
C GLY A 335 7.45 -12.79 22.40
N LEU A 336 6.36 -12.03 22.28
CA LEU A 336 6.11 -10.84 23.09
C LEU A 336 5.02 -11.18 24.11
N HIS A 337 5.41 -11.20 25.38
CA HIS A 337 4.46 -11.06 26.47
C HIS A 337 3.76 -9.70 26.36
N ILE A 338 2.46 -9.70 26.63
CA ILE A 338 1.66 -8.50 26.91
C ILE A 338 1.99 -8.04 28.33
#